data_AF-A0A9E2N2W7-F1
#
_entry.id   AF-A0A9E2N2W7-F1
#
_cell.length_a   1.000
_cell.length_b   1.000
_cell.length_c   1.000
_cell.angle_alpha   90.00
_cell.angle_beta   90.00
_cell.angle_gamma   90.00
#
_symmetry.space_group_name_H-M   'P 1'
#
loop_
_entity.id
_entity.type
_entity.pdbx_description
1 polymer ?
#
loop_
_entity_poly.entity_id
_entity_poly.type
_entity_poly.pdbx_seq_one_letter_code
_entity_poly.pdbx_strand_id
1 'polypeptide(L)'
;LEQALSGKMPSGKMIQDIKQAITSSKEELRNKFNDLESRIEEFKTNLPNLISPCLGQERSEALIQEINQKVAEQFNHFESDRTTVANLFSERGDKETSQLESRPMSIFVWARNPDIDLYQGNYSPCCICIDSAHMGAESTIADYNTDLGIQIVNIWDETKNEPVTAAWCWLGQNNKGEKALVIDNIESNTLYSSNFSEQLSNELLEYIKDYARKIGADKVVLGKANNDLPTGSELAKLSEDNGQYEKIGGSNRIDGYFLEAQEKSVKLVWQAEEKKVIEKKVKEIPKVEFKNLKVESISDKNLARVLQTERKIYAGTGLISGQTMVEDIKRGNGFEYSVAMRGIRSGKKQAEIVAYIIGVEDETDEGDKSIYMEDIAVLPEAQRQGIGWEAMKEFIGKLKAKATKDGQPVLLDMHLRETSQAFMSRYQADLENLGVKLIEEALVPDYYDEGEDSLYRVYEVRVD
;
A
#
# COMPACT_ATOMS: atom_id res chain seq x y z
N LEU A 1 -22.15 4.61 -38.92
CA LEU A 1 -22.12 4.16 -37.52
C LEU A 1 -23.34 3.34 -37.12
N GLU A 2 -24.56 3.70 -37.54
CA GLU A 2 -25.80 2.96 -37.17
C GLU A 2 -25.85 1.48 -37.62
N GLN A 3 -25.15 1.07 -38.68
CA GLN A 3 -25.08 -0.34 -39.09
C GLN A 3 -23.99 -1.15 -38.35
N ALA A 4 -22.99 -0.50 -37.74
CA ALA A 4 -21.98 -1.21 -36.93
C ALA A 4 -22.60 -1.74 -35.61
N LEU A 5 -23.68 -1.11 -35.15
CA LEU A 5 -24.50 -1.56 -34.01
C LEU A 5 -25.44 -2.74 -34.36
N SER A 6 -25.43 -3.23 -35.60
CA SER A 6 -26.34 -4.28 -36.10
C SER A 6 -25.74 -5.70 -36.14
N GLY A 7 -24.49 -5.89 -35.70
CA GLY A 7 -23.87 -7.21 -35.58
C GLY A 7 -23.52 -7.93 -36.90
N LYS A 8 -23.62 -7.25 -38.06
CA LYS A 8 -23.11 -7.76 -39.34
C LYS A 8 -21.71 -7.22 -39.60
N MET A 9 -20.76 -8.11 -39.95
CA MET A 9 -19.42 -7.68 -40.37
C MET A 9 -19.52 -6.70 -41.56
N PRO A 10 -18.83 -5.55 -41.49
CA PRO A 10 -18.88 -4.54 -42.56
C PRO A 10 -18.33 -5.11 -43.87
N SER A 11 -18.91 -4.70 -45.00
CA SER A 11 -18.46 -5.14 -46.33
C SER A 11 -17.05 -4.64 -46.65
N GLY A 12 -16.30 -5.35 -47.48
CA GLY A 12 -14.93 -4.95 -47.86
C GLY A 12 -14.84 -3.54 -48.46
N LYS A 13 -15.87 -3.13 -49.21
CA LYS A 13 -16.00 -1.76 -49.74
C LYS A 13 -16.17 -0.73 -48.63
N MET A 14 -16.99 -1.03 -47.63
CA MET A 14 -17.22 -0.16 -46.47
C MET A 14 -15.95 -0.02 -45.61
N ILE A 15 -15.17 -1.09 -45.46
CA ILE A 15 -13.85 -1.04 -44.80
C ILE A 15 -12.89 -0.14 -45.58
N GLN A 16 -12.90 -0.23 -46.91
CA GLN A 16 -12.04 0.59 -47.78
C GLN A 16 -12.43 2.07 -47.73
N ASP A 17 -13.73 2.38 -47.78
CA ASP A 17 -14.26 3.74 -47.63
C ASP A 17 -13.91 4.34 -46.26
N ILE A 18 -14.02 3.56 -45.18
CA ILE A 18 -13.60 3.97 -43.83
C ILE A 18 -12.10 4.24 -43.77
N LYS A 19 -11.26 3.36 -44.35
CA LYS A 19 -9.81 3.57 -44.37
C LYS A 19 -9.43 4.85 -45.12
N GLN A 20 -10.07 5.11 -46.27
CA GLN A 20 -9.81 6.30 -47.07
C GLN A 20 -10.26 7.58 -46.35
N ALA A 21 -11.39 7.54 -45.66
CA ALA A 21 -11.85 8.64 -44.81
C ALA A 21 -10.86 8.91 -43.66
N ILE A 22 -10.39 7.87 -42.97
CA ILE A 22 -9.38 7.99 -41.91
C ILE A 22 -8.09 8.63 -42.43
N THR A 23 -7.56 8.16 -43.57
CA THR A 23 -6.35 8.74 -44.16
C THR A 23 -6.54 10.22 -44.51
N SER A 24 -7.66 10.57 -45.12
CA SER A 24 -7.96 11.97 -45.48
C SER A 24 -8.06 12.86 -44.24
N SER A 25 -8.72 12.39 -43.18
CA SER A 25 -8.80 13.11 -41.91
C SER A 25 -7.45 13.25 -41.22
N LYS A 26 -6.57 12.24 -41.30
CA LYS A 26 -5.20 12.32 -40.79
C LYS A 26 -4.39 13.41 -41.50
N GLU A 27 -4.47 13.48 -42.83
CA GLU A 27 -3.78 14.52 -43.62
C GLU A 27 -4.32 15.92 -43.32
N GLU A 28 -5.63 16.08 -43.19
CA GLU A 28 -6.24 17.36 -42.84
C GLU A 28 -5.80 17.83 -41.45
N LEU A 29 -5.80 16.93 -40.45
CA LEU A 29 -5.35 17.23 -39.10
C LEU A 29 -3.88 17.65 -39.10
N ARG A 30 -3.02 16.93 -39.82
CA ARG A 30 -1.61 17.27 -39.98
C ARG A 30 -1.40 18.67 -40.57
N ASN A 31 -2.13 19.03 -41.63
CA ASN A 31 -2.01 20.35 -42.25
C ASN A 31 -2.44 21.47 -41.31
N LYS A 32 -3.60 21.32 -40.66
CA LYS A 32 -4.09 22.29 -39.67
C LYS A 32 -3.13 22.48 -38.50
N PHE A 33 -2.47 21.40 -38.09
CA PHE A 33 -1.50 21.42 -37.01
C PHE A 33 -0.22 22.17 -37.39
N ASN A 34 0.31 21.92 -38.60
CA ASN A 34 1.44 22.67 -39.14
C ASN A 34 1.14 24.18 -39.26
N ASP A 35 -0.07 24.54 -39.70
CA ASP A 35 -0.50 25.95 -39.78
C ASP A 35 -0.51 26.62 -38.40
N LEU A 36 -0.98 25.90 -37.37
CA LEU A 36 -1.00 26.39 -35.99
C LEU A 36 0.43 26.60 -35.46
N GLU A 37 1.32 25.62 -35.67
CA GLU A 37 2.73 25.71 -35.30
C GLU A 37 3.40 26.93 -35.93
N SER A 38 3.22 27.12 -37.24
CA SER A 38 3.77 28.28 -37.95
C SER A 38 3.28 29.60 -37.35
N ARG A 39 2.00 29.70 -36.97
CA ARG A 39 1.43 30.93 -36.38
C ARG A 39 1.95 31.20 -34.99
N ILE A 40 2.17 30.16 -34.18
CA ILE A 40 2.72 30.30 -32.83
C ILE A 40 4.17 30.75 -32.89
N GLU A 41 4.99 30.16 -33.76
CA GLU A 41 6.38 30.56 -33.94
C GLU A 41 6.51 31.96 -34.55
N GLU A 42 5.63 32.31 -35.47
CA GLU A 42 5.53 33.67 -36.00
C GLU A 42 5.16 34.67 -34.90
N PHE A 43 4.20 34.33 -34.02
CA PHE A 43 3.85 35.16 -32.87
C PHE A 43 5.05 35.35 -31.92
N LYS A 44 5.72 34.27 -31.51
CA LYS A 44 6.91 34.33 -30.62
C LYS A 44 8.01 35.19 -31.22
N THR A 45 8.27 35.05 -32.52
CA THR A 45 9.35 35.75 -33.22
C THR A 45 9.03 37.23 -33.49
N ASN A 46 7.76 37.55 -33.79
CA ASN A 46 7.36 38.90 -34.18
C ASN A 46 6.93 39.77 -33.01
N LEU A 47 6.51 39.20 -31.88
CA LEU A 47 6.10 39.95 -30.69
C LEU A 47 7.16 40.98 -30.24
N PRO A 48 8.46 40.64 -30.16
CA PRO A 48 9.50 41.63 -29.84
C PRO A 48 9.55 42.79 -30.84
N ASN A 49 9.44 42.49 -32.13
CA ASN A 49 9.52 43.47 -33.21
C ASN A 49 8.30 44.40 -33.26
N LEU A 50 7.13 43.92 -32.83
CA LEU A 50 5.90 44.72 -32.78
C LEU A 50 5.88 45.70 -31.60
N ILE A 51 6.47 45.32 -30.47
CA ILE A 51 6.37 46.08 -29.21
C ILE A 51 7.56 47.04 -29.04
N SER A 52 8.76 46.64 -29.47
CA SER A 52 10.01 47.43 -29.31
C SER A 52 9.92 48.87 -29.83
N PRO A 53 9.31 49.14 -31.01
CA PRO A 53 9.16 50.51 -31.51
C PRO A 53 8.27 51.41 -30.64
N CYS A 54 7.35 50.82 -29.86
CA CYS A 54 6.33 51.56 -29.10
C CYS A 54 6.75 51.82 -27.64
N LEU A 55 7.49 50.90 -27.02
CA LEU A 55 7.82 50.96 -25.59
C LEU A 55 9.29 51.23 -25.31
N GLY A 56 10.16 51.12 -26.32
CA GLY A 56 11.61 51.13 -26.16
C GLY A 56 12.14 49.77 -25.67
N GLN A 57 13.41 49.48 -25.98
CA GLN A 57 13.99 48.15 -25.85
C GLN A 57 13.88 47.54 -24.45
N GLU A 58 14.25 48.29 -23.39
CA GLU A 58 14.27 47.80 -22.01
C GLU A 58 12.87 47.43 -21.48
N ARG A 59 11.85 48.25 -21.78
CA ARG A 59 10.46 47.96 -21.39
C ARG A 59 9.86 46.84 -22.21
N SER A 60 10.24 46.73 -23.48
CA SER A 60 9.83 45.61 -24.33
C SER A 60 10.42 44.29 -23.85
N GLU A 61 11.70 44.25 -23.51
CA GLU A 61 12.35 43.06 -22.93
C GLU A 61 11.66 42.63 -21.63
N ALA A 62 11.38 43.57 -20.71
CA ALA A 62 10.67 43.28 -19.47
C ALA A 62 9.24 42.75 -19.71
N LEU A 63 8.49 43.36 -20.63
CA LEU A 63 7.13 42.94 -20.97
C LEU A 63 7.12 41.58 -21.69
N ILE A 64 8.07 41.32 -22.57
CA ILE A 64 8.23 40.03 -23.26
C ILE A 64 8.56 38.94 -22.24
N GLN A 65 9.45 39.23 -21.27
CA GLN A 65 9.74 38.32 -20.18
C GLN A 65 8.48 38.03 -19.35
N GLU A 66 7.70 39.04 -19.00
CA GLU A 66 6.43 38.87 -18.26
C GLU A 66 5.41 38.04 -19.06
N ILE A 67 5.27 38.32 -20.36
CA ILE A 67 4.40 37.55 -21.26
C ILE A 67 4.86 36.10 -21.30
N ASN A 68 6.15 35.86 -21.55
CA ASN A 68 6.72 34.52 -21.60
C ASN A 68 6.50 33.76 -20.29
N GLN A 69 6.68 34.41 -19.12
CA GLN A 69 6.38 33.80 -17.83
C GLN A 69 4.91 33.43 -17.68
N LYS A 70 3.99 34.29 -18.13
CA LYS A 70 2.54 34.06 -18.07
C LYS A 70 2.03 32.98 -19.02
N VAL A 71 2.73 32.73 -20.14
CA VAL A 71 2.33 31.72 -21.13
C VAL A 71 3.26 30.50 -21.19
N ALA A 72 4.27 30.43 -20.32
CA ALA A 72 5.30 29.38 -20.33
C ALA A 72 4.69 27.99 -20.20
N GLU A 73 3.73 27.82 -19.28
CA GLU A 73 3.01 26.57 -19.08
C GLU A 73 2.28 26.13 -20.35
N GLN A 74 1.54 27.04 -20.98
CA GLN A 74 0.78 26.75 -22.21
C GLN A 74 1.70 26.42 -23.37
N PHE A 75 2.87 27.06 -23.47
CA PHE A 75 3.87 26.71 -24.48
C PHE A 75 4.56 25.37 -24.21
N ASN A 76 4.87 25.04 -22.95
CA ASN A 76 5.39 23.72 -22.59
C ASN A 76 4.40 22.60 -22.97
N HIS A 77 3.12 22.77 -22.64
CA HIS A 77 2.09 21.82 -23.06
C HIS A 77 1.96 21.75 -24.58
N PHE A 78 1.97 22.89 -25.27
CA PHE A 78 1.92 22.92 -26.73
C PHE A 78 3.09 22.17 -27.39
N GLU A 79 4.31 22.28 -26.86
CA GLU A 79 5.48 21.58 -27.39
C GLU A 79 5.39 20.06 -27.18
N SER A 80 4.85 19.62 -26.04
CA SER A 80 4.56 18.20 -25.77
C SER A 80 3.48 17.65 -26.70
N ASP A 81 2.36 18.38 -26.84
CA ASP A 81 1.27 18.04 -27.77
C ASP A 81 1.77 17.96 -29.21
N ARG A 82 2.63 18.92 -29.61
CA ARG A 82 3.25 18.96 -30.94
C ARG A 82 4.06 17.72 -31.23
N THR A 83 4.88 17.30 -30.28
CA THR A 83 5.70 16.09 -30.42
C THR A 83 4.81 14.84 -30.52
N THR A 84 3.77 14.77 -29.69
CA THR A 84 2.79 13.67 -29.69
C THR A 84 2.05 13.56 -31.01
N VAL A 85 1.52 14.68 -31.51
CA VAL A 85 0.80 14.75 -32.79
C VAL A 85 1.72 14.42 -33.96
N ALA A 86 2.96 14.91 -33.96
CA ALA A 86 3.95 14.57 -34.98
C ALA A 86 4.23 13.05 -35.01
N ASN A 87 4.33 12.42 -33.84
CA ASN A 87 4.58 10.98 -33.72
C ASN A 87 3.41 10.13 -34.23
N LEU A 88 2.16 10.54 -33.99
CA LEU A 88 0.94 9.87 -34.50
C LEU A 88 0.89 9.75 -36.03
N PHE A 89 1.64 10.60 -36.75
CA PHE A 89 1.72 10.61 -38.21
C PHE A 89 3.02 10.02 -38.78
N SER A 90 3.89 9.50 -37.93
CA SER A 90 5.17 8.91 -38.33
C SER A 90 5.07 7.37 -38.41
N GLU A 91 5.79 6.73 -39.35
CA GLU A 91 5.97 5.26 -39.37
C GLU A 91 6.78 4.74 -38.16
N ARG A 92 7.24 5.66 -37.30
CA ARG A 92 8.07 5.39 -36.13
C ARG A 92 7.23 4.86 -34.95
N GLY A 93 5.98 5.33 -34.81
CA GLY A 93 5.08 4.93 -33.72
C GLY A 93 4.84 3.43 -33.65
N ASP A 94 4.54 2.78 -34.78
CA ASP A 94 4.26 1.33 -34.82
C ASP A 94 5.50 0.48 -34.44
N LYS A 95 6.71 0.95 -34.80
CA LYS A 95 7.98 0.30 -34.42
C LYS A 95 8.33 0.52 -32.96
N GLU A 96 8.02 1.69 -32.39
CA GLU A 96 8.29 1.99 -31.00
C GLU A 96 7.30 1.25 -30.09
N THR A 97 6.01 1.18 -30.43
CA THR A 97 5.00 0.41 -29.66
C THR A 97 5.33 -1.08 -29.59
N SER A 98 5.72 -1.69 -30.71
CA SER A 98 6.10 -3.12 -30.72
C SER A 98 7.36 -3.43 -29.89
N GLN A 99 8.21 -2.43 -29.63
CA GLN A 99 9.35 -2.58 -28.72
C GLN A 99 8.97 -2.49 -27.24
N LEU A 100 7.76 -2.03 -26.91
CA LEU A 100 7.26 -1.92 -25.53
C LEU A 100 6.54 -3.19 -25.07
N GLU A 101 6.03 -3.98 -26.01
CA GLU A 101 5.34 -5.24 -25.69
C GLU A 101 6.27 -6.19 -24.93
N SER A 102 5.73 -6.82 -23.87
CA SER A 102 6.44 -7.80 -23.04
C SER A 102 7.69 -7.27 -22.32
N ARG A 103 7.78 -5.95 -22.11
CA ARG A 103 8.82 -5.40 -21.22
C ARG A 103 8.49 -5.69 -19.75
N PRO A 104 9.46 -6.19 -18.97
CA PRO A 104 9.29 -6.32 -17.54
C PRO A 104 9.18 -4.94 -16.89
N MET A 105 8.21 -4.81 -15.99
CA MET A 105 7.99 -3.61 -15.20
C MET A 105 7.77 -3.97 -13.74
N SER A 106 8.17 -3.07 -12.86
CA SER A 106 7.92 -3.16 -11.42
C SER A 106 7.17 -1.93 -10.92
N ILE A 107 6.38 -2.13 -9.86
CA ILE A 107 5.68 -1.05 -9.16
C ILE A 107 6.19 -1.02 -7.73
N PHE A 108 6.62 0.15 -7.26
CA PHE A 108 7.11 0.32 -5.90
C PHE A 108 6.87 1.73 -5.37
N VAL A 109 6.74 1.83 -4.04
CA VAL A 109 6.92 3.10 -3.34
C VAL A 109 8.39 3.48 -3.46
N TRP A 110 8.61 4.66 -3.97
CA TRP A 110 9.90 5.20 -4.31
C TRP A 110 10.88 5.25 -3.13
N ALA A 111 12.11 4.78 -3.39
CA ALA A 111 13.17 4.68 -2.39
C ALA A 111 13.98 5.97 -2.16
N ARG A 112 13.61 7.09 -2.80
CA ARG A 112 14.31 8.39 -2.80
C ARG A 112 15.78 8.29 -3.21
N ASN A 113 16.06 8.47 -4.50
CA ASN A 113 17.41 8.63 -5.05
C ASN A 113 17.56 9.97 -5.80
N PRO A 114 18.14 11.02 -5.18
CA PRO A 114 18.15 12.38 -5.73
C PRO A 114 18.65 12.50 -7.18
N ASP A 115 19.53 11.58 -7.62
CA ASP A 115 20.08 11.54 -8.98
C ASP A 115 19.02 11.24 -10.06
N ILE A 116 17.94 10.56 -9.71
CA ILE A 116 16.83 10.18 -10.60
C ILE A 116 15.60 11.05 -10.30
N ASP A 117 15.41 11.34 -9.02
CA ASP A 117 14.23 11.95 -8.44
C ASP A 117 13.88 13.32 -9.02
N LEU A 118 14.89 14.17 -9.15
CA LEU A 118 14.74 15.51 -9.70
C LEU A 118 14.32 15.50 -11.18
N TYR A 119 14.58 14.40 -11.88
CA TYR A 119 14.25 14.24 -13.29
C TYR A 119 12.93 13.49 -13.52
N GLN A 120 12.18 13.11 -12.48
CA GLN A 120 10.92 12.37 -12.68
C GLN A 120 9.94 13.08 -13.61
N GLY A 121 9.76 14.41 -13.44
CA GLY A 121 8.92 15.21 -14.35
C GLY A 121 9.44 15.28 -15.80
N ASN A 122 10.70 14.91 -16.05
CA ASN A 122 11.26 14.83 -17.41
C ASN A 122 10.91 13.50 -18.10
N TYR A 123 10.71 12.42 -17.34
CA TYR A 123 10.37 11.11 -17.90
C TYR A 123 8.88 10.96 -18.23
N SER A 124 8.01 11.57 -17.43
CA SER A 124 6.60 11.80 -17.70
C SER A 124 6.43 13.30 -17.94
N PRO A 125 6.35 13.79 -19.19
CA PRO A 125 6.53 15.20 -19.59
C PRO A 125 5.53 16.15 -18.89
N CYS A 126 5.83 16.45 -17.63
CA CYS A 126 4.98 17.13 -16.67
C CYS A 126 5.46 18.56 -16.50
N CYS A 127 4.54 19.48 -16.20
CA CYS A 127 4.84 20.91 -16.06
C CYS A 127 5.79 21.22 -14.90
N ILE A 128 6.00 20.29 -13.95
CA ILE A 128 6.90 20.43 -12.80
C ILE A 128 8.34 19.94 -13.06
N CYS A 129 8.69 19.52 -14.28
CA CYS A 129 10.05 19.05 -14.60
C CYS A 129 11.14 20.06 -14.22
N ILE A 130 12.36 19.59 -13.89
CA ILE A 130 13.40 20.46 -13.32
C ILE A 130 13.87 21.56 -14.27
N ASP A 131 13.77 21.34 -15.58
CA ASP A 131 14.08 22.28 -16.65
C ASP A 131 12.86 23.09 -17.11
N SER A 132 11.73 23.00 -16.42
CA SER A 132 10.51 23.77 -16.71
C SER A 132 10.75 25.27 -16.47
N ALA A 133 10.70 26.05 -17.56
CA ALA A 133 10.74 27.52 -17.48
C ALA A 133 9.57 28.13 -16.68
N HIS A 134 8.52 27.36 -16.42
CA HIS A 134 7.33 27.78 -15.69
C HIS A 134 7.52 27.78 -14.16
N MET A 135 8.37 26.92 -13.61
CA MET A 135 8.48 26.69 -12.15
C MET A 135 9.32 27.72 -11.39
N GLY A 136 10.03 28.61 -12.11
CA GLY A 136 10.80 29.70 -11.50
C GLY A 136 11.80 29.23 -10.43
N ALA A 137 11.94 30.01 -9.35
CA ALA A 137 12.84 29.67 -8.23
C ALA A 137 12.22 28.68 -7.23
N GLU A 138 10.93 28.38 -7.35
CA GLU A 138 10.21 27.56 -6.37
C GLU A 138 10.24 26.06 -6.67
N SER A 139 10.51 25.62 -7.90
CA SER A 139 10.75 24.21 -8.27
C SER A 139 9.83 23.19 -7.53
N THR A 140 8.58 23.06 -7.97
CA THR A 140 7.59 22.17 -7.34
C THR A 140 8.07 20.72 -7.21
N ILE A 141 8.86 20.23 -8.17
CA ILE A 141 9.49 18.90 -8.09
C ILE A 141 10.41 18.75 -6.86
N ALA A 142 11.12 19.82 -6.45
CA ALA A 142 11.92 19.80 -5.24
C ALA A 142 11.04 19.68 -3.98
N ASP A 143 9.85 20.27 -3.96
CA ASP A 143 8.93 20.15 -2.83
C ASP A 143 8.43 18.72 -2.66
N TYR A 144 7.92 18.11 -3.73
CA TYR A 144 7.44 16.74 -3.69
C TYR A 144 8.56 15.74 -3.34
N ASN A 145 9.80 16.01 -3.80
CA ASN A 145 10.93 15.12 -3.53
C ASN A 145 11.52 15.28 -2.12
N THR A 146 11.47 16.47 -1.54
CA THR A 146 12.06 16.75 -0.20
C THR A 146 11.05 16.64 0.93
N ASP A 147 9.76 16.69 0.65
CA ASP A 147 8.72 16.50 1.65
C ASP A 147 8.56 15.00 2.00
N LEU A 148 8.79 14.64 3.27
CA LEU A 148 8.68 13.26 3.75
C LEU A 148 7.23 12.76 3.81
N GLY A 149 6.26 13.68 3.88
CA GLY A 149 4.82 13.38 3.84
C GLY A 149 4.27 13.11 2.44
N ILE A 150 5.09 13.32 1.39
CA ILE A 150 4.78 12.93 0.01
C ILE A 150 5.41 11.56 -0.27
N GLN A 151 4.63 10.65 -0.83
CA GLN A 151 5.06 9.34 -1.29
C GLN A 151 4.86 9.28 -2.80
N ILE A 152 5.84 8.81 -3.54
CA ILE A 152 5.71 8.62 -4.98
C ILE A 152 5.63 7.13 -5.25
N VAL A 153 4.56 6.69 -5.92
CA VAL A 153 4.43 5.31 -6.38
C VAL A 153 4.79 5.28 -7.86
N ASN A 154 5.88 4.57 -8.18
CA ASN A 154 6.42 4.52 -9.53
C ASN A 154 6.10 3.20 -10.22
N ILE A 155 5.77 3.27 -11.51
CA ILE A 155 5.95 2.15 -12.45
C ILE A 155 7.32 2.33 -13.10
N TRP A 156 8.13 1.28 -13.12
CA TRP A 156 9.52 1.30 -13.60
C TRP A 156 9.71 0.35 -14.78
N ASP A 157 10.35 0.81 -15.85
CA ASP A 157 10.79 -0.06 -16.96
C ASP A 157 12.15 -0.64 -16.58
N GLU A 158 12.18 -1.94 -16.25
CA GLU A 158 13.41 -2.61 -15.80
C GLU A 158 14.45 -2.76 -16.91
N THR A 159 14.02 -2.71 -18.19
CA THR A 159 14.93 -2.85 -19.32
C THR A 159 15.71 -1.57 -19.57
N LYS A 160 15.02 -0.43 -19.48
CA LYS A 160 15.63 0.90 -19.65
C LYS A 160 16.19 1.48 -18.36
N ASN A 161 15.74 0.95 -17.22
CA ASN A 161 16.04 1.46 -15.90
C ASN A 161 15.63 2.94 -15.75
N GLU A 162 14.38 3.24 -16.10
CA GLU A 162 13.79 4.58 -16.03
C GLU A 162 12.34 4.52 -15.52
N PRO A 163 11.84 5.59 -14.86
CA PRO A 163 10.45 5.65 -14.43
C PRO A 163 9.54 5.85 -15.64
N VAL A 164 8.41 5.15 -15.64
CA VAL A 164 7.36 5.22 -16.68
C VAL A 164 6.18 6.04 -16.21
N THR A 165 5.77 5.86 -14.95
CA THR A 165 4.62 6.54 -14.36
C THR A 165 4.95 6.90 -12.93
N ALA A 166 4.54 8.09 -12.48
CA ALA A 166 4.63 8.54 -11.10
C ALA A 166 3.22 8.93 -10.61
N ALA A 167 2.74 8.26 -9.56
CA ALA A 167 1.60 8.71 -8.79
C ALA A 167 2.08 9.45 -7.55
N TRP A 168 1.73 10.73 -7.46
CA TRP A 168 2.09 11.58 -6.35
C TRP A 168 1.06 11.42 -5.24
N CYS A 169 1.46 10.86 -4.11
CA CYS A 169 0.56 10.49 -3.04
C CYS A 169 0.89 11.21 -1.73
N TRP A 170 -0.11 11.47 -0.91
CA TRP A 170 0.07 11.95 0.46
C TRP A 170 -1.04 11.43 1.36
N LEU A 171 -0.76 11.29 2.65
CA LEU A 171 -1.78 10.94 3.63
C LEU A 171 -2.58 12.20 4.01
N GLY A 172 -3.87 12.14 3.78
CA GLY A 172 -4.82 13.21 4.06
C GLY A 172 -5.81 12.86 5.15
N GLN A 173 -6.29 13.87 5.86
CA GLN A 173 -7.40 13.73 6.80
C GLN A 173 -8.48 14.77 6.44
N ASN A 174 -9.74 14.34 6.41
CA ASN A 174 -10.85 15.27 6.24
C ASN A 174 -11.36 15.82 7.59
N ASN A 175 -12.26 16.80 7.54
CA ASN A 175 -12.86 17.41 8.72
C ASN A 175 -13.67 16.45 9.63
N LYS A 176 -13.98 15.23 9.18
CA LYS A 176 -14.63 14.17 9.96
C LYS A 176 -13.61 13.22 10.60
N GLY A 177 -12.33 13.42 10.35
CA GLY A 177 -11.25 12.59 10.85
C GLY A 177 -10.95 11.35 10.00
N GLU A 178 -11.64 11.15 8.87
CA GLU A 178 -11.40 10.01 7.96
C GLU A 178 -10.04 10.17 7.27
N LYS A 179 -9.23 9.12 7.28
CA LYS A 179 -7.89 9.14 6.69
C LYS A 179 -7.94 8.57 5.28
N ALA A 180 -7.36 9.28 4.31
CA ALA A 180 -7.25 8.79 2.95
C ALA A 180 -5.79 8.87 2.49
N LEU A 181 -5.36 7.87 1.71
CA LEU A 181 -4.22 8.05 0.83
C LEU A 181 -4.74 8.82 -0.39
N VAL A 182 -4.36 10.09 -0.49
CA VAL A 182 -4.73 10.96 -1.59
C VAL A 182 -3.69 10.82 -2.67
N ILE A 183 -4.11 10.42 -3.86
CA ILE A 183 -3.33 10.54 -5.09
C ILE A 183 -3.61 11.94 -5.62
N ASP A 184 -2.63 12.83 -5.53
CA ASP A 184 -2.72 14.22 -5.97
C ASP A 184 -2.99 14.28 -7.48
N ASN A 185 -2.13 13.60 -8.23
CA ASN A 185 -2.20 13.38 -9.67
C ASN A 185 -1.32 12.17 -10.08
N ILE A 186 -1.52 11.69 -11.30
CA ILE A 186 -0.73 10.61 -11.91
C ILE A 186 -0.17 11.10 -13.25
N GLU A 187 1.15 11.13 -13.35
CA GLU A 187 1.90 11.56 -14.53
C GLU A 187 2.57 10.35 -15.18
N SER A 188 2.47 10.21 -16.50
CA SER A 188 2.99 9.04 -17.20
C SER A 188 3.65 9.40 -18.52
N ASN A 189 4.68 8.64 -18.88
CA ASN A 189 5.29 8.74 -20.19
C ASN A 189 4.23 8.50 -21.27
N THR A 190 4.01 9.51 -22.13
CA THR A 190 2.92 9.53 -23.12
C THR A 190 2.91 8.30 -24.02
N LEU A 191 4.09 7.77 -24.39
CA LEU A 191 4.18 6.60 -25.25
C LEU A 191 3.64 5.34 -24.56
N TYR A 192 3.86 5.19 -23.25
CA TYR A 192 3.33 4.06 -22.49
C TYR A 192 1.85 4.26 -22.18
N SER A 193 1.47 5.42 -21.67
CA SER A 193 0.08 5.72 -21.30
C SER A 193 -0.86 5.68 -22.51
N SER A 194 -0.43 6.13 -23.70
CA SER A 194 -1.29 6.09 -24.90
C SER A 194 -1.54 4.68 -25.42
N ASN A 195 -0.62 3.73 -25.18
CA ASN A 195 -0.68 2.38 -25.72
C ASN A 195 -1.19 1.34 -24.70
N PHE A 196 -0.97 1.57 -23.39
CA PHE A 196 -1.24 0.61 -22.32
C PHE A 196 -2.02 1.22 -21.14
N SER A 197 -2.81 2.29 -21.37
CA SER A 197 -3.49 3.04 -20.29
C SER A 197 -4.25 2.15 -19.31
N GLU A 198 -5.06 1.21 -19.81
CA GLU A 198 -5.91 0.36 -18.99
C GLU A 198 -5.07 -0.55 -18.09
N GLN A 199 -4.04 -1.20 -18.65
CA GLN A 199 -3.15 -2.07 -17.90
C GLN A 199 -2.37 -1.29 -16.83
N LEU A 200 -1.74 -0.17 -17.22
CA LEU A 200 -0.97 0.66 -16.30
C LEU A 200 -1.85 1.21 -15.16
N SER A 201 -3.06 1.68 -15.49
CA SER A 201 -4.01 2.19 -14.50
C SER A 201 -4.44 1.10 -13.53
N ASN A 202 -4.80 -0.08 -14.02
CA ASN A 202 -5.29 -1.17 -13.18
C ASN A 202 -4.21 -1.67 -12.21
N GLU A 203 -3.00 -1.93 -12.71
CA GLU A 203 -1.89 -2.43 -11.89
C GLU A 203 -1.44 -1.37 -10.86
N LEU A 204 -1.32 -0.10 -11.27
CA LEU A 204 -0.95 0.99 -10.38
C LEU A 204 -1.98 1.22 -9.27
N LEU A 205 -3.26 1.33 -9.65
CA LEU A 205 -4.32 1.58 -8.66
C LEU A 205 -4.48 0.38 -7.74
N GLU A 206 -4.28 -0.86 -8.20
CA GLU A 206 -4.31 -2.02 -7.31
C GLU A 206 -3.14 -2.02 -6.33
N TYR A 207 -1.93 -1.72 -6.80
CA TYR A 207 -0.78 -1.55 -5.92
C TYR A 207 -1.01 -0.45 -4.87
N ILE A 208 -1.54 0.71 -5.28
CA ILE A 208 -1.83 1.83 -4.37
C ILE A 208 -2.90 1.44 -3.35
N LYS A 209 -3.93 0.69 -3.74
CA LYS A 209 -4.93 0.16 -2.80
C LYS A 209 -4.30 -0.75 -1.75
N ASP A 210 -3.44 -1.67 -2.18
CA ASP A 210 -2.73 -2.57 -1.26
C ASP A 210 -1.79 -1.80 -0.34
N TYR A 211 -1.08 -0.82 -0.87
CA TYR A 211 -0.23 0.07 -0.08
C TYR A 211 -1.05 0.87 0.95
N ALA A 212 -2.17 1.46 0.54
CA ALA A 212 -3.09 2.18 1.40
C ALA A 212 -3.64 1.32 2.54
N ARG A 213 -3.98 0.05 2.26
CA ARG A 213 -4.41 -0.93 3.27
C ARG A 213 -3.32 -1.17 4.30
N LYS A 214 -2.07 -1.37 3.85
CA LYS A 214 -0.92 -1.64 4.72
C LYS A 214 -0.57 -0.47 5.63
N ILE A 215 -0.72 0.77 5.15
CA ILE A 215 -0.48 1.97 5.97
C ILE A 215 -1.71 2.41 6.79
N GLY A 216 -2.78 1.62 6.79
CA GLY A 216 -3.98 1.88 7.60
C GLY A 216 -4.85 3.05 7.13
N ALA A 217 -4.82 3.40 5.84
CA ALA A 217 -5.73 4.41 5.28
C ALA A 217 -7.14 3.82 5.06
N ASP A 218 -8.18 4.60 5.36
CA ASP A 218 -9.58 4.17 5.20
C ASP A 218 -10.02 4.19 3.74
N LYS A 219 -9.36 5.01 2.92
CA LYS A 219 -9.72 5.27 1.52
C LYS A 219 -8.48 5.55 0.67
N VAL A 220 -8.64 5.33 -0.63
CA VAL A 220 -7.80 5.92 -1.67
C VAL A 220 -8.69 6.85 -2.50
N VAL A 221 -8.27 8.09 -2.62
CA VAL A 221 -8.95 9.09 -3.44
C VAL A 221 -7.96 9.69 -4.44
N LEU A 222 -8.48 10.19 -5.55
CA LEU A 222 -7.69 10.71 -6.67
C LEU A 222 -8.14 12.14 -7.01
N GLY A 223 -7.20 13.06 -7.14
CA GLY A 223 -7.43 14.40 -7.65
C GLY A 223 -8.08 14.38 -9.04
N LYS A 224 -8.80 15.44 -9.40
CA LYS A 224 -9.59 15.46 -10.65
C LYS A 224 -8.84 16.02 -11.86
N ALA A 225 -7.72 16.68 -11.63
CA ALA A 225 -6.97 17.40 -12.66
C ALA A 225 -5.60 16.74 -12.87
N ASN A 226 -5.01 17.02 -14.04
CA ASN A 226 -3.62 16.68 -14.37
C ASN A 226 -3.29 15.18 -14.23
N ASN A 227 -4.23 14.31 -14.60
CA ASN A 227 -4.03 12.86 -14.59
C ASN A 227 -3.87 12.33 -16.02
N ASP A 228 -2.73 11.72 -16.31
CA ASP A 228 -2.53 10.90 -17.51
C ASP A 228 -3.20 9.53 -17.38
N LEU A 229 -3.32 9.03 -16.15
CA LEU A 229 -3.96 7.76 -15.81
C LEU A 229 -4.86 7.93 -14.58
N PRO A 230 -6.04 7.28 -14.52
CA PRO A 230 -6.71 6.63 -15.64
C PRO A 230 -7.17 7.67 -16.67
N THR A 231 -7.52 7.25 -17.89
CA THR A 231 -7.94 8.19 -18.94
C THR A 231 -9.17 8.99 -18.49
N GLY A 232 -9.41 10.18 -19.04
CA GLY A 232 -10.57 11.00 -18.65
C GLY A 232 -11.93 10.26 -18.71
N SER A 233 -12.07 9.30 -19.64
CA SER A 233 -13.26 8.46 -19.75
C SER A 233 -13.41 7.43 -18.62
N GLU A 234 -12.30 6.96 -18.07
CA GLU A 234 -12.25 6.02 -16.95
C GLU A 234 -12.34 6.76 -15.62
N LEU A 235 -11.66 7.89 -15.49
CA LEU A 235 -11.78 8.82 -14.36
C LEU A 235 -13.24 9.24 -14.15
N ALA A 236 -13.99 9.48 -15.23
CA ALA A 236 -15.40 9.81 -15.18
C ALA A 236 -16.29 8.67 -14.63
N LYS A 237 -15.85 7.41 -14.72
CA LYS A 237 -16.58 6.24 -14.17
C LYS A 237 -16.39 6.10 -12.66
N LEU A 238 -15.32 6.69 -12.10
CA LEU A 238 -15.10 6.70 -10.66
C LEU A 238 -16.13 7.58 -9.95
N SER A 239 -16.61 7.07 -8.82
CA SER A 239 -17.54 7.77 -7.94
C SER A 239 -16.92 9.08 -7.42
N GLU A 240 -17.76 10.06 -7.16
CA GLU A 240 -17.37 11.30 -6.51
C GLU A 240 -17.18 11.11 -5.00
N ASP A 241 -16.14 11.70 -4.42
CA ASP A 241 -16.00 11.90 -2.98
C ASP A 241 -15.87 13.42 -2.71
N ASN A 242 -16.82 13.95 -1.96
CA ASN A 242 -16.88 15.38 -1.61
C ASN A 242 -16.09 15.71 -0.34
N GLY A 243 -15.32 14.75 0.18
CA GLY A 243 -14.38 14.99 1.27
C GLY A 243 -13.29 15.94 0.83
N GLN A 244 -13.06 16.96 1.65
CA GLN A 244 -11.93 17.86 1.51
C GLN A 244 -10.85 17.36 2.46
N TYR A 245 -9.71 16.95 1.90
CA TYR A 245 -8.62 16.37 2.66
C TYR A 245 -7.49 17.38 2.80
N GLU A 246 -6.95 17.50 4.01
CA GLU A 246 -5.73 18.25 4.32
C GLU A 246 -4.59 17.28 4.57
N LYS A 247 -3.38 17.61 4.08
CA LYS A 247 -2.20 16.76 4.24
C LYS A 247 -1.79 16.67 5.71
N ILE A 248 -1.70 15.45 6.22
CA ILE A 248 -1.22 15.16 7.57
C ILE A 248 0.25 15.56 7.67
N GLY A 249 0.61 16.30 8.71
CA GLY A 249 1.97 16.79 8.93
C GLY A 249 2.30 18.13 8.25
N GLY A 250 1.38 18.66 7.44
CA GLY A 250 1.56 19.94 6.75
C GLY A 250 2.60 19.90 5.63
N SER A 251 3.13 21.06 5.28
CA SER A 251 4.16 21.26 4.25
C SER A 251 5.56 21.36 4.86
N ASN A 252 6.57 20.94 4.12
CA ASN A 252 7.99 21.22 4.44
C ASN A 252 8.39 22.71 4.30
N ARG A 253 7.51 23.57 3.77
CA ARG A 253 7.66 25.03 3.71
C ARG A 253 6.81 25.75 4.76
N ILE A 254 7.31 26.88 5.27
CA ILE A 254 6.61 27.71 6.27
C ILE A 254 5.35 28.36 5.68
N ASP A 255 5.42 28.77 4.41
CA ASP A 255 4.35 29.40 3.64
C ASP A 255 3.46 28.40 2.88
N GLY A 256 3.82 27.12 2.91
CA GLY A 256 3.12 26.07 2.17
C GLY A 256 3.56 25.97 0.72
N TYR A 257 3.01 24.96 0.03
CA TYR A 257 3.08 24.81 -1.41
C TYR A 257 1.76 24.21 -1.90
N PHE A 258 1.49 24.36 -3.20
CA PHE A 258 0.23 23.94 -3.79
C PHE A 258 0.20 22.41 -4.00
N LEU A 259 -0.92 21.79 -3.61
CA LEU A 259 -1.26 20.39 -3.89
C LEU A 259 -2.58 20.35 -4.67
N GLU A 260 -2.63 19.61 -5.77
CA GLU A 260 -3.74 19.65 -6.71
C GLU A 260 -5.04 19.13 -6.10
N ALA A 261 -4.98 18.11 -5.25
CA ALA A 261 -6.15 17.47 -4.65
C ALA A 261 -6.53 18.03 -3.26
N GLN A 262 -5.66 18.85 -2.64
CA GLN A 262 -5.89 19.35 -1.28
C GLN A 262 -7.11 20.27 -1.23
N GLU A 263 -7.97 20.05 -0.22
CA GLU A 263 -9.19 20.84 0.03
C GLU A 263 -10.18 20.92 -1.17
N LYS A 264 -10.03 20.05 -2.16
CA LYS A 264 -10.92 19.96 -3.32
C LYS A 264 -11.77 18.68 -3.27
N SER A 265 -12.81 18.64 -4.10
CA SER A 265 -13.54 17.40 -4.37
C SER A 265 -12.68 16.43 -5.17
N VAL A 266 -12.76 15.15 -4.86
CA VAL A 266 -11.88 14.10 -5.42
C VAL A 266 -12.70 12.94 -5.97
N LYS A 267 -12.05 12.01 -6.66
CA LYS A 267 -12.62 10.75 -7.13
C LYS A 267 -12.32 9.65 -6.12
N LEU A 268 -13.32 8.82 -5.83
CA LEU A 268 -13.12 7.64 -5.00
C LEU A 268 -12.55 6.50 -5.83
N VAL A 269 -11.33 6.09 -5.51
CA VAL A 269 -10.67 4.91 -6.13
C VAL A 269 -11.01 3.66 -5.35
N TRP A 270 -10.92 3.75 -4.02
CA TRP A 270 -11.20 2.66 -3.11
C TRP A 270 -11.61 3.21 -1.76
N GLN A 271 -12.51 2.49 -1.11
CA GLN A 271 -12.86 2.70 0.27
C GLN A 271 -12.73 1.35 0.93
N ALA A 272 -12.02 1.28 2.06
CA ALA A 272 -12.13 0.15 2.95
C ALA A 272 -13.63 -0.02 3.23
N GLU A 273 -14.16 -1.22 2.98
CA GLU A 273 -15.51 -1.54 3.44
C GLU A 273 -15.59 -1.05 4.88
N GLU A 274 -16.64 -0.27 5.20
CA GLU A 274 -16.83 0.26 6.55
C GLU A 274 -16.36 -0.83 7.51
N LYS A 275 -15.29 -0.55 8.25
CA LYS A 275 -15.17 -1.11 9.59
C LYS A 275 -16.39 -0.55 10.28
N LYS A 276 -17.55 -1.18 10.05
CA LYS A 276 -18.51 -1.32 11.09
C LYS A 276 -17.62 -1.75 12.23
N VAL A 277 -17.50 -0.86 13.21
CA VAL A 277 -17.59 -1.29 14.58
C VAL A 277 -18.94 -2.02 14.65
N ILE A 278 -18.98 -3.21 14.06
CA ILE A 278 -19.56 -4.34 14.69
C ILE A 278 -18.70 -4.32 15.95
N GLU A 279 -19.18 -3.65 17.01
CA GLU A 279 -19.31 -4.35 18.28
C GLU A 279 -19.60 -5.76 17.82
N LYS A 280 -18.62 -6.66 17.83
CA LYS A 280 -18.89 -8.06 17.60
C LYS A 280 -20.04 -8.30 18.58
N LYS A 281 -21.29 -8.29 18.08
CA LYS A 281 -22.15 -9.42 18.26
C LYS A 281 -21.29 -10.52 17.73
N VAL A 282 -20.41 -10.99 18.63
CA VAL A 282 -19.88 -12.33 18.68
C VAL A 282 -21.10 -13.09 18.23
N LYS A 283 -21.09 -13.57 16.98
CA LYS A 283 -22.01 -14.64 16.61
C LYS A 283 -21.81 -15.59 17.76
N GLU A 284 -22.75 -15.66 18.69
CA GLU A 284 -22.52 -16.35 19.96
C GLU A 284 -22.16 -17.76 19.54
N ILE A 285 -20.87 -18.07 19.55
CA ILE A 285 -20.40 -19.38 19.15
C ILE A 285 -20.95 -20.23 20.27
N PRO A 286 -21.92 -21.12 19.98
CA PRO A 286 -22.60 -21.85 21.03
C PRO A 286 -21.54 -22.50 21.89
N LYS A 287 -21.48 -22.13 23.17
CA LYS A 287 -20.45 -22.63 24.06
C LYS A 287 -20.65 -24.12 24.22
N VAL A 288 -19.57 -24.87 24.06
CA VAL A 288 -19.59 -26.32 24.11
C VAL A 288 -18.76 -26.74 25.31
N GLU A 289 -19.40 -27.40 26.27
CA GLU A 289 -18.71 -27.96 27.42
C GLU A 289 -17.82 -29.14 26.99
N PHE A 290 -16.56 -29.07 27.38
CA PHE A 290 -15.60 -30.17 27.21
C PHE A 290 -15.34 -30.86 28.55
N LYS A 291 -15.42 -32.20 28.54
CA LYS A 291 -15.16 -33.04 29.71
C LYS A 291 -13.87 -33.80 29.55
N ASN A 292 -13.35 -34.33 30.66
CA ASN A 292 -12.11 -35.11 30.70
C ASN A 292 -10.92 -34.36 30.09
N LEU A 293 -10.82 -33.07 30.41
CA LEU A 293 -9.70 -32.22 30.03
C LEU A 293 -8.39 -32.83 30.56
N LYS A 294 -7.44 -33.07 29.67
CA LYS A 294 -6.10 -33.57 30.01
C LYS A 294 -5.07 -32.82 29.21
N VAL A 295 -4.00 -32.39 29.88
CA VAL A 295 -2.83 -31.85 29.20
C VAL A 295 -1.98 -33.00 28.65
N GLU A 296 -1.38 -32.80 27.48
CA GLU A 296 -0.40 -33.67 26.87
C GLU A 296 0.72 -32.82 26.24
N SER A 297 1.96 -33.30 26.25
CA SER A 297 3.06 -32.64 25.53
C SER A 297 2.84 -32.75 24.02
N ILE A 298 3.24 -31.73 23.28
CA ILE A 298 3.28 -31.80 21.82
C ILE A 298 4.45 -32.67 21.38
N SER A 299 4.24 -33.49 20.36
CA SER A 299 5.21 -34.39 19.76
C SER A 299 4.84 -34.63 18.30
N ASP A 300 5.74 -35.22 17.51
CA ASP A 300 5.44 -35.60 16.12
C ASP A 300 4.13 -36.42 15.98
N LYS A 301 3.76 -37.20 17.01
CA LYS A 301 2.57 -38.06 16.98
C LYS A 301 1.24 -37.29 17.06
N ASN A 302 1.22 -36.12 17.71
CA ASN A 302 0.00 -35.32 17.87
C ASN A 302 0.06 -33.95 17.18
N LEU A 303 1.20 -33.56 16.60
CA LEU A 303 1.39 -32.30 15.88
C LEU A 303 0.34 -32.07 14.78
N ALA A 304 0.01 -33.11 14.00
CA ALA A 304 -1.03 -33.01 12.98
C ALA A 304 -2.42 -32.65 13.54
N ARG A 305 -2.73 -33.09 14.78
CA ARG A 305 -3.99 -32.76 15.47
C ARG A 305 -3.96 -31.34 16.02
N VAL A 306 -2.80 -30.86 16.48
CA VAL A 306 -2.61 -29.46 16.90
C VAL A 306 -2.81 -28.53 15.71
N LEU A 307 -2.16 -28.80 14.57
CA LEU A 307 -2.33 -28.05 13.33
C LEU A 307 -3.79 -28.04 12.84
N GLN A 308 -4.50 -29.16 12.98
CA GLN A 308 -5.92 -29.20 12.63
C GLN A 308 -6.75 -28.28 13.54
N THR A 309 -6.40 -28.17 14.82
CA THR A 309 -7.07 -27.28 15.76
C THR A 309 -6.70 -25.82 15.52
N GLU A 310 -5.43 -25.50 15.30
CA GLU A 310 -4.94 -24.16 14.88
C GLU A 310 -5.73 -23.63 13.68
N ARG A 311 -5.84 -24.42 12.59
CA ARG A 311 -6.65 -24.07 11.42
C ARG A 311 -8.11 -23.81 11.73
N LYS A 312 -8.69 -24.47 12.73
CA LYS A 312 -10.08 -24.20 13.16
C LYS A 312 -10.19 -22.90 13.95
N ILE A 313 -9.17 -22.58 14.76
CA ILE A 313 -9.13 -21.36 15.56
C ILE A 313 -8.96 -20.15 14.66
N TYR A 314 -8.05 -20.22 13.69
CA TYR A 314 -7.70 -19.11 12.80
C TYR A 314 -8.44 -19.12 11.45
N ALA A 315 -9.42 -20.01 11.26
CA ALA A 315 -10.24 -20.05 10.05
C ALA A 315 -10.88 -18.68 9.77
N GLY A 316 -10.52 -18.06 8.65
CA GLY A 316 -11.06 -16.77 8.21
C GLY A 316 -10.38 -15.54 8.82
N THR A 317 -9.24 -15.70 9.50
CA THR A 317 -8.45 -14.59 10.06
C THR A 317 -7.35 -14.07 9.13
N GLY A 318 -7.11 -14.71 7.98
CA GLY A 318 -6.07 -14.28 7.03
C GLY A 318 -4.63 -14.61 7.46
N LEU A 319 -4.41 -15.07 8.71
CA LEU A 319 -3.11 -15.46 9.24
C LEU A 319 -2.56 -16.72 8.51
N ILE A 320 -1.27 -16.69 8.14
CA ILE A 320 -0.58 -17.78 7.44
C ILE A 320 -0.50 -19.01 8.36
N SER A 321 -1.13 -20.10 7.94
CA SER A 321 -1.29 -21.31 8.75
C SER A 321 -0.10 -22.28 8.69
N GLY A 322 0.44 -22.64 9.86
CA GLY A 322 0.86 -24.00 10.20
C GLY A 322 2.19 -24.58 9.66
N GLN A 323 2.87 -23.96 8.70
CA GLN A 323 4.17 -24.48 8.22
C GLN A 323 5.35 -23.91 9.04
N THR A 324 5.32 -22.62 9.36
CA THR A 324 6.32 -21.93 10.19
C THR A 324 6.39 -22.51 11.61
N MET A 325 5.25 -22.65 12.30
CA MET A 325 5.15 -23.28 13.63
C MET A 325 5.80 -24.67 13.71
N VAL A 326 5.72 -25.48 12.63
CA VAL A 326 6.35 -26.81 12.61
C VAL A 326 7.87 -26.71 12.51
N GLU A 327 8.36 -25.73 11.76
CA GLU A 327 9.79 -25.47 11.65
C GLU A 327 10.35 -24.94 12.95
N ASP A 328 9.64 -24.02 13.62
CA ASP A 328 10.06 -23.40 14.87
C ASP A 328 10.09 -24.40 16.02
N ILE A 329 9.04 -25.23 16.16
CA ILE A 329 9.03 -26.34 17.11
C ILE A 329 10.23 -27.28 16.91
N LYS A 330 10.64 -27.52 15.65
CA LYS A 330 11.76 -28.42 15.36
C LYS A 330 13.13 -27.76 15.54
N ARG A 331 13.27 -26.48 15.18
CA ARG A 331 14.53 -25.73 15.27
C ARG A 331 14.82 -25.29 16.70
N GLY A 332 13.83 -24.77 17.42
CA GLY A 332 13.97 -24.25 18.78
C GLY A 332 13.63 -25.25 19.88
N ASN A 333 13.80 -26.57 19.65
CA ASN A 333 13.50 -27.62 20.64
C ASN A 333 12.09 -27.49 21.28
N GLY A 334 11.12 -26.99 20.52
CA GLY A 334 9.81 -26.60 21.04
C GLY A 334 8.96 -27.77 21.55
N PHE A 335 9.26 -29.02 21.17
CA PHE A 335 8.60 -30.20 21.74
C PHE A 335 8.84 -30.35 23.25
N GLU A 336 9.94 -29.83 23.79
CA GLU A 336 10.23 -29.90 25.23
C GLU A 336 9.24 -29.03 26.04
N TYR A 337 8.86 -27.86 25.49
CA TYR A 337 8.11 -26.82 26.20
C TYR A 337 6.63 -26.77 25.81
N SER A 338 6.30 -27.07 24.56
CA SER A 338 4.95 -26.89 24.04
C SER A 338 3.94 -27.90 24.63
N VAL A 339 2.73 -27.42 24.88
CA VAL A 339 1.64 -28.20 25.50
C VAL A 339 0.38 -28.14 24.67
N ALA A 340 -0.39 -29.22 24.68
CA ALA A 340 -1.73 -29.26 24.12
C ALA A 340 -2.71 -29.79 25.17
N MET A 341 -3.94 -29.28 25.15
CA MET A 341 -5.03 -29.85 25.94
C MET A 341 -5.97 -30.63 25.05
N ARG A 342 -6.31 -31.84 25.47
CA ARG A 342 -7.37 -32.64 24.87
C ARG A 342 -8.61 -32.63 25.74
N GLY A 343 -9.78 -32.61 25.10
CA GLY A 343 -11.08 -32.69 25.76
C GLY A 343 -12.07 -33.52 24.95
N ILE A 344 -13.09 -34.03 25.62
CA ILE A 344 -14.21 -34.73 24.98
C ILE A 344 -15.40 -33.78 24.93
N ARG A 345 -15.82 -33.45 23.70
CA ARG A 345 -17.03 -32.67 23.45
C ARG A 345 -18.26 -33.38 24.00
N SER A 346 -19.12 -32.65 24.72
CA SER A 346 -20.40 -33.21 25.21
C SER A 346 -21.20 -33.85 24.06
N GLY A 347 -21.61 -35.11 24.24
CA GLY A 347 -22.31 -35.90 23.21
C GLY A 347 -21.41 -36.60 22.18
N LYS A 348 -20.08 -36.47 22.26
CA LYS A 348 -19.10 -37.21 21.44
C LYS A 348 -18.33 -38.23 22.28
N LYS A 349 -17.77 -39.25 21.61
CA LYS A 349 -16.95 -40.30 22.25
C LYS A 349 -15.44 -40.09 22.08
N GLN A 350 -15.02 -39.24 21.15
CA GLN A 350 -13.61 -39.04 20.81
C GLN A 350 -13.08 -37.75 21.43
N ALA A 351 -11.83 -37.79 21.89
CA ALA A 351 -11.12 -36.62 22.39
C ALA A 351 -10.50 -35.82 21.22
N GLU A 352 -10.66 -34.51 21.25
CA GLU A 352 -10.04 -33.56 20.32
C GLU A 352 -9.12 -32.59 21.05
N ILE A 353 -8.15 -32.00 20.34
CA ILE A 353 -7.32 -30.93 20.89
C ILE A 353 -8.17 -29.67 20.97
N VAL A 354 -8.27 -29.09 22.17
CA VAL A 354 -9.13 -27.95 22.48
C VAL A 354 -8.36 -26.66 22.74
N ALA A 355 -7.07 -26.78 23.07
CA ALA A 355 -6.16 -25.66 23.27
C ALA A 355 -4.72 -26.12 23.08
N TYR A 356 -3.81 -25.18 22.83
CA TYR A 356 -2.37 -25.42 22.83
C TYR A 356 -1.60 -24.15 23.21
N ILE A 357 -0.35 -24.35 23.63
CA ILE A 357 0.68 -23.30 23.79
C ILE A 357 1.94 -23.81 23.10
N ILE A 358 2.51 -23.00 22.23
CA ILE A 358 3.79 -23.24 21.58
C ILE A 358 4.85 -22.40 22.28
N GLY A 359 5.92 -23.06 22.73
CA GLY A 359 7.10 -22.41 23.27
C GLY A 359 8.36 -23.01 22.68
N VAL A 360 9.31 -22.17 22.32
CA VAL A 360 10.56 -22.52 21.64
C VAL A 360 11.74 -21.84 22.34
N GLU A 361 12.93 -22.43 22.30
CA GLU A 361 14.15 -21.77 22.74
C GLU A 361 14.49 -20.63 21.77
N ASP A 362 14.79 -19.46 22.32
CA ASP A 362 15.14 -18.26 21.58
C ASP A 362 16.06 -17.36 22.43
N GLU A 363 16.30 -16.13 21.97
CA GLU A 363 16.98 -15.07 22.70
C GLU A 363 16.03 -13.87 22.87
N THR A 364 16.12 -13.14 24.00
CA THR A 364 15.44 -11.85 24.17
C THR A 364 16.02 -10.79 23.25
N ASP A 365 15.40 -9.61 23.17
CA ASP A 365 15.95 -8.47 22.41
C ASP A 365 17.36 -8.05 22.88
N GLU A 366 17.71 -8.33 24.14
CA GLU A 366 19.04 -8.08 24.72
C GLU A 366 20.05 -9.23 24.45
N GLY A 367 19.62 -10.32 23.82
CA GLY A 367 20.43 -11.49 23.49
C GLY A 367 20.52 -12.55 24.62
N ASP A 368 19.66 -12.46 25.64
CA ASP A 368 19.64 -13.43 26.73
C ASP A 368 18.82 -14.66 26.36
N LYS A 369 19.31 -15.86 26.71
CA LYS A 369 18.59 -17.12 26.43
C LYS A 369 17.22 -17.14 27.09
N SER A 370 16.19 -17.33 26.28
CA SER A 370 14.79 -17.33 26.71
C SER A 370 14.03 -18.52 26.13
N ILE A 371 12.82 -18.73 26.62
CA ILE A 371 11.78 -19.50 25.94
C ILE A 371 10.77 -18.50 25.41
N TYR A 372 10.68 -18.37 24.08
CA TYR A 372 9.70 -17.53 23.42
C TYR A 372 8.36 -18.27 23.31
N MET A 373 7.29 -17.68 23.85
CA MET A 373 5.94 -18.19 23.68
C MET A 373 5.34 -17.67 22.38
N GLU A 374 5.56 -18.44 21.32
CA GLU A 374 5.15 -18.12 19.96
C GLU A 374 3.62 -18.00 19.79
N ASP A 375 2.85 -18.91 20.41
CA ASP A 375 1.39 -18.90 20.29
C ASP A 375 0.68 -19.51 21.51
N ILE A 376 -0.51 -19.00 21.83
CA ILE A 376 -1.45 -19.55 22.80
C ILE A 376 -2.87 -19.45 22.26
N ALA A 377 -3.52 -20.60 22.11
CA ALA A 377 -4.82 -20.65 21.47
C ALA A 377 -5.79 -21.63 22.16
N VAL A 378 -7.07 -21.26 22.18
CA VAL A 378 -8.19 -22.09 22.68
C VAL A 378 -9.32 -22.04 21.68
N LEU A 379 -9.93 -23.20 21.37
CA LEU A 379 -11.10 -23.29 20.51
C LEU A 379 -12.18 -22.26 20.93
N PRO A 380 -12.74 -21.46 20.01
CA PRO A 380 -13.68 -20.40 20.36
C PRO A 380 -14.90 -20.88 21.17
N GLU A 381 -15.44 -22.06 20.85
CA GLU A 381 -16.54 -22.68 21.60
C GLU A 381 -16.14 -23.17 23.01
N ALA A 382 -14.84 -23.39 23.25
CA ALA A 382 -14.26 -23.89 24.50
C ALA A 382 -13.77 -22.77 25.43
N GLN A 383 -13.59 -21.55 24.92
CA GLN A 383 -13.16 -20.39 25.71
C GLN A 383 -14.11 -20.08 26.88
N ARG A 384 -13.57 -19.45 27.94
CA ARG A 384 -14.23 -19.12 29.23
C ARG A 384 -14.52 -20.32 30.15
N GLN A 385 -13.90 -21.47 29.91
CA GLN A 385 -13.98 -22.68 30.76
C GLN A 385 -12.71 -22.92 31.59
N GLY A 386 -11.80 -21.94 31.69
CA GLY A 386 -10.51 -22.09 32.39
C GLY A 386 -9.43 -22.88 31.64
N ILE A 387 -9.76 -23.46 30.47
CA ILE A 387 -8.87 -24.32 29.67
C ILE A 387 -7.53 -23.64 29.37
N GLY A 388 -7.53 -22.39 28.88
CA GLY A 388 -6.28 -21.68 28.57
C GLY A 388 -5.38 -21.48 29.80
N TRP A 389 -5.98 -21.28 30.97
CA TRP A 389 -5.22 -21.13 32.22
C TRP A 389 -4.64 -22.47 32.71
N GLU A 390 -5.39 -23.57 32.58
CA GLU A 390 -4.85 -24.91 32.87
C GLU A 390 -3.68 -25.27 31.94
N ALA A 391 -3.76 -24.92 30.66
CA ALA A 391 -2.64 -25.07 29.73
C ALA A 391 -1.42 -24.23 30.15
N MET A 392 -1.65 -22.97 30.54
CA MET A 392 -0.59 -22.07 31.01
C MET A 392 0.14 -22.60 32.25
N LYS A 393 -0.59 -23.14 33.23
CA LYS A 393 0.04 -23.74 34.43
C LYS A 393 0.97 -24.91 34.09
N GLU A 394 0.58 -25.78 33.16
CA GLU A 394 1.45 -26.87 32.72
C GLU A 394 2.67 -26.33 31.97
N PHE A 395 2.48 -25.33 31.10
CA PHE A 395 3.57 -24.67 30.39
C PHE A 395 4.60 -24.08 31.37
N ILE A 396 4.14 -23.31 32.36
CA ILE A 396 5.01 -22.80 33.45
C ILE A 396 5.67 -23.95 34.23
N GLY A 397 4.97 -25.06 34.47
CA GLY A 397 5.55 -26.26 35.07
C GLY A 397 6.74 -26.82 34.30
N LYS A 398 6.68 -26.82 32.96
CA LYS A 398 7.82 -27.20 32.10
C LYS A 398 8.98 -26.21 32.21
N LEU A 399 8.69 -24.91 32.24
CA LEU A 399 9.72 -23.88 32.44
C LEU A 399 10.41 -24.00 33.81
N LYS A 400 9.66 -24.31 34.87
CA LYS A 400 10.23 -24.60 36.20
C LYS A 400 11.09 -25.86 36.20
N ALA A 401 10.67 -26.90 35.50
CA ALA A 401 11.48 -28.11 35.36
C ALA A 401 12.81 -27.82 34.65
N LYS A 402 12.79 -26.97 33.62
CA LYS A 402 14.02 -26.45 32.98
C LYS A 402 14.85 -25.62 33.96
N ALA A 403 14.26 -24.65 34.66
CA ALA A 403 14.97 -23.82 35.63
C ALA A 403 15.67 -24.68 36.72
N THR A 404 15.00 -25.75 37.16
CA THR A 404 15.56 -26.72 38.11
C THR A 404 16.73 -27.50 37.52
N LYS A 405 16.59 -27.96 36.27
CA LYS A 405 17.62 -28.72 35.54
C LYS A 405 18.86 -27.86 35.26
N ASP A 406 18.65 -26.60 34.91
CA ASP A 406 19.70 -25.67 34.51
C ASP A 406 20.32 -24.93 35.72
N GLY A 407 19.68 -24.99 36.90
CA GLY A 407 20.16 -24.37 38.13
C GLY A 407 20.06 -22.84 38.15
N GLN A 408 19.26 -22.26 37.26
CA GLN A 408 19.07 -20.82 37.10
C GLN A 408 17.64 -20.52 36.62
N PRO A 409 17.11 -19.29 36.85
CA PRO A 409 15.80 -18.90 36.32
C PRO A 409 15.74 -19.01 34.80
N VAL A 410 14.54 -19.26 34.28
CA VAL A 410 14.27 -19.27 32.83
C VAL A 410 13.56 -17.97 32.47
N LEU A 411 14.05 -17.30 31.44
CA LEU A 411 13.35 -16.15 30.87
C LEU A 411 12.23 -16.66 29.95
N LEU A 412 11.02 -16.11 30.12
CA LEU A 412 9.86 -16.35 29.29
C LEU A 412 9.55 -15.05 28.55
N ASP A 413 9.70 -15.10 27.23
CA ASP A 413 9.50 -13.98 26.31
C ASP A 413 8.13 -14.11 25.61
N MET A 414 7.41 -13.00 25.44
CA MET A 414 6.18 -12.94 24.66
C MET A 414 5.88 -11.55 24.07
N HIS A 415 5.30 -11.57 22.87
CA HIS A 415 4.63 -10.42 22.25
C HIS A 415 3.10 -10.59 22.34
N LEU A 416 2.42 -9.65 23.00
CA LEU A 416 1.00 -9.81 23.36
C LEU A 416 0.08 -8.81 22.65
N ARG A 417 -0.93 -9.33 21.94
CA ARG A 417 -2.15 -8.57 21.56
C ARG A 417 -3.02 -8.27 22.76
N GLU A 418 -3.90 -7.27 22.65
CA GLU A 418 -4.80 -6.80 23.73
C GLU A 418 -5.54 -7.93 24.45
N THR A 419 -6.07 -8.92 23.71
CA THR A 419 -6.80 -10.05 24.32
C THR A 419 -5.91 -10.97 25.15
N SER A 420 -4.65 -11.19 24.74
CA SER A 420 -3.66 -11.95 25.49
C SER A 420 -3.12 -11.15 26.68
N GLN A 421 -2.99 -9.82 26.54
CA GLN A 421 -2.68 -8.94 27.67
C GLN A 421 -3.76 -9.03 28.76
N ALA A 422 -5.05 -8.97 28.38
CA ALA A 422 -6.15 -9.12 29.32
C ALA A 422 -6.15 -10.50 30.01
N PHE A 423 -5.76 -11.56 29.29
CA PHE A 423 -5.57 -12.88 29.87
C PHE A 423 -4.43 -12.89 30.91
N MET A 424 -3.25 -12.37 30.57
CA MET A 424 -2.10 -12.34 31.47
C MET A 424 -2.38 -11.48 32.71
N SER A 425 -2.93 -10.27 32.53
CA SER A 425 -3.27 -9.35 33.63
C SER A 425 -4.31 -9.95 34.57
N ARG A 426 -5.28 -10.73 34.06
CA ARG A 426 -6.27 -11.42 34.89
C ARG A 426 -5.64 -12.44 35.85
N TYR A 427 -4.56 -13.10 35.45
CA TYR A 427 -3.90 -14.14 36.22
C TYR A 427 -2.55 -13.72 36.80
N GLN A 428 -2.26 -12.41 36.85
CA GLN A 428 -0.98 -11.90 37.33
C GLN A 428 -0.63 -12.40 38.74
N ALA A 429 -1.56 -12.30 39.70
CA ALA A 429 -1.32 -12.77 41.06
C ALA A 429 -1.09 -14.29 41.13
N ASP A 430 -1.74 -15.07 40.27
CA ASP A 430 -1.54 -16.51 40.21
C ASP A 430 -0.18 -16.85 39.57
N LEU A 431 0.26 -16.10 38.56
CA LEU A 431 1.59 -16.21 37.98
C LEU A 431 2.69 -15.90 39.01
N GLU A 432 2.52 -14.83 39.79
CA GLU A 432 3.45 -14.48 40.87
C GLU A 432 3.52 -15.58 41.95
N ASN A 433 2.37 -16.15 42.33
CA ASN A 433 2.31 -17.30 43.24
C ASN A 433 2.95 -18.56 42.65
N LEU A 434 2.98 -18.67 41.32
CA LEU A 434 3.70 -19.69 40.59
C LEU A 434 5.16 -19.31 40.35
N GLY A 435 5.72 -18.29 41.00
CA GLY A 435 7.13 -17.91 40.85
C GLY A 435 7.49 -17.33 39.48
N VAL A 436 6.50 -16.80 38.76
CA VAL A 436 6.67 -16.10 37.48
C VAL A 436 6.56 -14.61 37.73
N LYS A 437 7.65 -13.88 37.52
CA LYS A 437 7.72 -12.44 37.81
C LYS A 437 7.97 -11.65 36.53
N LEU A 438 7.13 -10.67 36.25
CA LEU A 438 7.39 -9.70 35.17
C LEU A 438 8.62 -8.87 35.52
N ILE A 439 9.59 -8.83 34.60
CA ILE A 439 10.84 -8.08 34.77
C ILE A 439 11.04 -7.00 33.71
N GLU A 440 10.41 -7.15 32.55
CA GLU A 440 10.46 -6.17 31.47
C GLU A 440 9.10 -6.05 30.79
N GLU A 441 8.75 -4.82 30.42
CA GLU A 441 7.59 -4.52 29.60
C GLU A 441 7.92 -3.34 28.68
N ALA A 442 7.67 -3.51 27.39
CA ALA A 442 7.84 -2.46 26.39
C ALA A 442 6.69 -2.50 25.37
N LEU A 443 6.25 -1.32 24.93
CA LEU A 443 5.33 -1.22 23.80
C LEU A 443 6.16 -1.29 22.52
N VAL A 444 5.87 -2.26 21.66
CA VAL A 444 6.48 -2.39 20.34
C VAL A 444 5.45 -1.94 19.32
N PRO A 445 5.57 -0.71 18.78
CA PRO A 445 4.61 -0.20 17.83
C PRO A 445 4.69 -0.95 16.51
N ASP A 446 3.54 -1.13 15.85
CA ASP A 446 3.48 -1.72 14.50
C ASP A 446 4.14 -3.12 14.40
N TYR A 447 3.96 -3.95 15.44
CA TYR A 447 4.60 -5.27 15.53
C TYR A 447 3.89 -6.34 14.70
N TYR A 448 2.56 -6.31 14.65
CA TYR A 448 1.79 -7.28 13.87
C TYR A 448 1.48 -6.75 12.47
N ASP A 449 1.43 -7.65 11.47
CA ASP A 449 1.19 -7.36 10.03
C ASP A 449 -0.01 -6.43 9.71
N GLU A 450 -0.92 -6.23 10.67
CA GLU A 450 -2.14 -5.42 10.57
C GLU A 450 -1.97 -3.98 11.10
N GLY A 451 -0.75 -3.58 11.49
CA GLY A 451 -0.49 -2.26 12.09
C GLY A 451 -0.79 -2.20 13.58
N GLU A 452 -0.99 -3.35 14.24
CA GLU A 452 -1.29 -3.41 15.67
C GLU A 452 -0.01 -3.44 16.51
N ASP A 453 0.03 -2.58 17.53
CA ASP A 453 1.07 -2.59 18.55
C ASP A 453 1.05 -3.92 19.31
N SER A 454 2.23 -4.40 19.70
CA SER A 454 2.34 -5.49 20.68
C SER A 454 2.88 -4.95 22.01
N LEU A 455 2.47 -5.59 23.09
CA LEU A 455 3.13 -5.40 24.38
C LEU A 455 4.14 -6.52 24.55
N TYR A 456 5.42 -6.18 24.40
CA TYR A 456 6.54 -7.05 24.70
C TYR A 456 6.66 -7.20 26.21
N ARG A 457 6.81 -8.45 26.67
CA ARG A 457 7.01 -8.75 28.09
C ARG A 457 7.99 -9.89 28.28
N VAL A 458 8.93 -9.67 29.20
CA VAL A 458 9.82 -10.72 29.69
C VAL A 458 9.48 -11.05 31.13
N TYR A 459 9.28 -12.33 31.40
CA TYR A 459 9.06 -12.86 32.74
C TYR A 459 10.23 -13.73 33.15
N GLU A 460 10.62 -13.62 34.41
CA GLU A 460 11.55 -14.53 35.04
C GLU A 460 10.76 -15.65 35.74
N VAL A 461 11.03 -16.90 35.36
CA VAL A 461 10.43 -18.09 35.96
C VAL A 461 11.43 -18.75 36.90
N ARG A 462 11.12 -18.72 38.20
CA ARG A 462 11.99 -19.25 39.26
C ARG A 462 11.53 -20.63 39.76
N VAL A 463 12.49 -21.40 40.26
CA VAL A 463 12.20 -22.51 41.17
C VAL A 463 11.94 -21.88 42.54
N ASP A 464 10.77 -22.19 43.13
CA ASP A 464 10.19 -21.55 44.33
C ASP A 464 11.18 -20.97 45.37
#